data_AF-A0A1B3X6G7-F1
#
_entry.id   AF-A0A1B3X6G7-F1
#
_cell.length_a   1.000
_cell.length_b   1.000
_cell.length_c   1.000
_cell.angle_alpha   90.00
_cell.angle_beta   90.00
_cell.angle_gamma   90.00
#
_symmetry.space_group_name_H-M   'P 1'
#
loop_
_entity.id
_entity.type
_entity.pdbx_description
1 polymer ?
#
loop_
_entity_poly.entity_id
_entity_poly.type
_entity_poly.pdbx_seq_one_letter_code
_entity_poly.pdbx_strand_id
1 'polypeptide(L)'
;MATITQMTGAARSIYSSLYANNSRTDATAALFADQNRKHRGSSYYSTQYRGTESSAKELRSIMDIANQARSLRKSYAETSSRFYAEYDSNMKDLRKSAGKLSNTDFQLSSTDITTNADGSKTYSDRLKSAISNVKDLVSEYNETNDFLRENKSLGKGVRQLTTEFSDTTYKADSYAKMGITVDAKTGNMSVNESRLARALTDSPAQSEAILGRGGLAGRADRHAQYAQMARSRVIPSMEQAIGSQLNYASNLLNGRSLPTMSRYSNMLNLFSIYV
;
A
#
# COMPACT_ATOMS: atom_id res chain seq x y z
N MET A 1 10.63 4.71 3.32
CA MET A 1 10.30 3.32 2.95
C MET A 1 10.31 3.20 1.44
N ALA A 2 10.72 2.06 0.88
CA ALA A 2 10.65 1.86 -0.57
C ALA A 2 9.18 1.74 -1.01
N THR A 3 8.79 2.42 -2.09
CA THR A 3 7.44 2.31 -2.64
C THR A 3 7.27 0.95 -3.34
N ILE A 4 6.05 0.43 -3.43
CA ILE A 4 5.76 -0.78 -4.21
C ILE A 4 6.31 -0.66 -5.65
N THR A 5 6.24 0.55 -6.23
CA THR A 5 6.82 0.84 -7.55
C THR A 5 8.35 0.66 -7.58
N GLN A 6 9.07 1.13 -6.54
CA GLN A 6 10.51 0.90 -6.41
C GLN A 6 10.82 -0.59 -6.22
N MET A 7 10.00 -1.32 -5.46
CA MET A 7 10.13 -2.77 -5.31
C MET A 7 9.92 -3.51 -6.63
N THR A 8 8.95 -3.12 -7.45
CA THR A 8 8.73 -3.65 -8.80
C THR A 8 9.93 -3.39 -9.72
N GLY A 9 10.52 -2.18 -9.64
CA GLY A 9 11.75 -1.85 -10.37
C GLY A 9 12.92 -2.75 -9.96
N ALA A 10 13.10 -2.96 -8.66
CA ALA A 10 14.12 -3.86 -8.12
C ALA A 10 13.89 -5.32 -8.51
N ALA A 11 12.63 -5.78 -8.54
CA ALA A 11 12.31 -7.13 -9.05
C ALA A 11 12.68 -7.29 -10.54
N ARG A 12 12.42 -6.27 -11.37
CA ARG A 12 12.80 -6.28 -12.79
C ARG A 12 14.31 -6.28 -12.99
N SER A 13 15.08 -5.53 -12.18
CA SER A 13 16.54 -5.55 -12.27
C SER A 13 17.12 -6.91 -11.87
N ILE A 14 16.61 -7.51 -10.78
CA ILE A 14 16.94 -8.89 -10.37
C ILE A 14 16.61 -9.90 -11.48
N TYR A 15 15.47 -9.74 -12.15
CA TYR A 15 15.09 -10.61 -13.27
C TYR A 15 16.04 -10.44 -14.46
N SER A 16 16.34 -9.20 -14.84
CA SER A 16 17.26 -8.91 -15.94
C SER A 16 18.66 -9.47 -15.66
N SER A 17 19.14 -9.47 -14.41
CA SER A 17 20.43 -10.05 -14.06
C SER A 17 20.42 -11.58 -14.07
N LEU A 18 19.26 -12.23 -13.85
CA LEU A 18 19.11 -13.67 -14.04
C LEU A 18 19.17 -14.07 -15.52
N TYR A 19 18.56 -13.30 -16.43
CA TYR A 19 18.46 -13.66 -17.86
C TYR A 19 19.55 -13.07 -18.77
N ALA A 20 20.08 -11.88 -18.48
CA ALA A 20 21.21 -11.29 -19.21
C ALA A 20 22.48 -12.15 -19.09
N ASN A 21 22.53 -13.00 -18.06
CA ASN A 21 23.61 -13.92 -17.80
C ASN A 21 23.37 -15.33 -18.38
N ASN A 22 22.44 -15.50 -19.34
CA ASN A 22 22.27 -16.78 -20.07
C ASN A 22 23.49 -17.17 -20.94
N SER A 23 24.47 -16.28 -21.14
CA SER A 23 25.80 -16.64 -21.65
C SER A 23 26.68 -17.37 -20.63
N ARG A 24 26.24 -17.52 -19.35
CA ARG A 24 26.93 -18.30 -18.30
C ARG A 24 26.55 -19.79 -18.29
N THR A 25 25.57 -20.19 -19.09
CA THR A 25 25.28 -21.60 -19.40
C THR A 25 26.48 -22.27 -20.09
N ASP A 26 27.35 -21.49 -20.73
CA ASP A 26 28.58 -21.96 -21.35
C ASP A 26 29.65 -22.37 -20.33
N ALA A 27 29.64 -21.86 -19.09
CA ALA A 27 30.62 -22.20 -18.07
C ALA A 27 30.32 -23.56 -17.41
N THR A 28 29.04 -23.86 -17.20
CA THR A 28 28.58 -25.20 -16.78
C THR A 28 28.64 -26.18 -17.94
N ALA A 29 28.34 -25.76 -19.17
CA ALA A 29 28.63 -26.57 -20.35
C ALA A 29 30.14 -26.82 -20.51
N ALA A 30 31.04 -25.89 -20.20
CA ALA A 30 32.49 -26.13 -20.24
C ALA A 30 32.96 -27.16 -19.20
N LEU A 31 32.23 -27.33 -18.10
CA LEU A 31 32.49 -28.31 -17.03
C LEU A 31 31.87 -29.69 -17.30
N PHE A 32 30.80 -29.76 -18.09
CA PHE A 32 30.00 -30.98 -18.30
C PHE A 32 29.72 -31.32 -19.78
N ALA A 33 30.29 -30.58 -20.74
CA ALA A 33 30.22 -30.92 -22.16
C ALA A 33 30.95 -32.24 -22.39
N ASP A 34 30.27 -33.11 -23.12
CA ASP A 34 30.71 -34.43 -23.52
C ASP A 34 32.17 -34.42 -24.00
N GLN A 35 32.97 -35.33 -23.46
CA GLN A 35 34.42 -35.48 -23.65
C GLN A 35 34.85 -35.80 -25.09
N ASN A 36 33.93 -35.76 -26.06
CA ASN A 36 34.16 -36.20 -27.43
C ASN A 36 34.73 -35.13 -28.39
N ARG A 37 34.94 -33.89 -27.95
CA ARG A 37 35.63 -32.87 -28.78
C ARG A 37 37.10 -32.73 -28.36
N LYS A 38 37.95 -33.53 -29.01
CA LYS A 38 39.42 -33.38 -28.97
C LYS A 38 39.81 -31.97 -29.40
N HIS A 39 40.04 -31.07 -28.45
CA HIS A 39 40.84 -29.86 -28.66
C HIS A 39 42.24 -30.09 -28.10
N ARG A 40 43.19 -30.16 -29.02
CA ARG A 40 44.62 -30.36 -28.79
C ARG A 40 45.17 -29.06 -28.19
N GLY A 41 45.72 -29.12 -26.96
CA GLY A 41 46.68 -28.11 -26.50
C GLY A 41 46.26 -27.14 -25.38
N SER A 42 45.46 -27.56 -24.39
CA SER A 42 45.27 -26.77 -23.16
C SER A 42 45.31 -27.66 -21.93
N SER A 43 46.10 -27.26 -20.92
CA SER A 43 46.28 -27.97 -19.65
C SER A 43 44.94 -28.21 -18.96
N TYR A 44 44.57 -29.49 -18.85
CA TYR A 44 43.36 -29.97 -18.15
C TYR A 44 43.21 -29.37 -16.74
N TYR A 45 44.33 -29.15 -16.06
CA TYR A 45 44.38 -28.55 -14.71
C TYR A 45 43.89 -27.09 -14.67
N SER A 46 44.17 -26.31 -15.71
CA SER A 46 43.81 -24.88 -15.76
C SER A 46 42.34 -24.65 -16.14
N THR A 47 41.75 -25.53 -16.96
CA THR A 47 40.34 -25.47 -17.34
C THR A 47 39.44 -25.87 -16.17
N GLN A 48 39.85 -26.86 -15.37
CA GLN A 48 39.11 -27.32 -14.20
C GLN A 48 39.11 -26.29 -13.05
N TYR A 49 40.25 -25.65 -12.78
CA TYR A 49 40.34 -24.58 -11.76
C TYR A 49 39.58 -23.31 -12.15
N ARG A 50 39.64 -22.91 -13.43
CA ARG A 50 38.85 -21.77 -13.93
C ARG A 50 37.36 -22.08 -13.91
N GLY A 51 36.98 -23.33 -14.19
CA GLY A 51 35.61 -23.83 -14.07
C GLY A 51 35.09 -23.79 -12.63
N THR A 52 35.83 -24.30 -11.65
CA THR A 52 35.39 -24.33 -10.25
C THR A 52 35.31 -22.95 -9.61
N GLU A 53 36.24 -22.03 -9.92
CA GLU A 53 36.10 -20.62 -9.50
C GLU A 53 34.92 -19.92 -10.17
N SER A 54 34.65 -20.20 -11.46
CA SER A 54 33.48 -19.66 -12.17
C SER A 54 32.19 -20.17 -11.54
N SER A 55 32.09 -21.47 -11.27
CA SER A 55 30.92 -22.08 -10.63
C SER A 55 30.70 -21.59 -9.19
N ALA A 56 31.76 -21.38 -8.42
CA ALA A 56 31.64 -20.81 -7.07
C ALA A 56 31.17 -19.34 -7.09
N LYS A 57 31.65 -18.54 -8.05
CA LYS A 57 31.19 -17.16 -8.28
C LYS A 57 29.74 -17.12 -8.77
N GLU A 58 29.34 -18.06 -9.62
CA GLU A 58 27.96 -18.22 -10.10
C GLU A 58 27.01 -18.61 -8.97
N LEU A 59 27.38 -19.57 -8.13
CA LEU A 59 26.58 -19.98 -6.96
C LEU A 59 26.40 -18.83 -5.96
N ARG A 60 27.46 -18.06 -5.68
CA ARG A 60 27.37 -16.86 -4.83
C ARG A 60 26.42 -15.82 -5.44
N SER A 61 26.53 -15.54 -6.74
CA SER A 61 25.65 -14.60 -7.43
C SER A 61 24.18 -15.03 -7.40
N ILE A 62 23.89 -16.33 -7.52
CA ILE A 62 22.52 -16.87 -7.42
C ILE A 62 22.00 -16.76 -5.98
N MET A 63 22.84 -17.07 -4.98
CA MET A 63 22.49 -16.90 -3.56
C MET A 63 22.21 -15.43 -3.22
N ASP A 64 23.01 -14.49 -3.72
CA ASP A 64 22.81 -13.05 -3.50
C ASP A 64 21.49 -12.57 -4.11
N ILE A 65 21.20 -12.97 -5.35
CA ILE A 65 19.93 -12.66 -6.03
C ILE A 65 18.74 -13.22 -5.25
N ALA A 66 18.86 -14.43 -4.72
CA ALA A 66 17.78 -15.04 -3.95
C ALA A 66 17.57 -14.40 -2.58
N ASN A 67 18.65 -13.99 -1.92
CA ASN A 67 18.59 -13.22 -0.69
C ASN A 67 17.94 -11.85 -0.94
N GLN A 68 18.27 -11.18 -2.05
CA GLN A 68 17.61 -9.95 -2.50
C GLN A 68 16.11 -10.16 -2.77
N ALA A 69 15.74 -11.25 -3.46
CA ALA A 69 14.34 -11.59 -3.71
C ALA A 69 13.56 -11.90 -2.42
N ARG A 70 14.17 -12.60 -1.46
CA ARG A 70 13.58 -12.90 -0.15
C ARG A 70 13.35 -11.63 0.67
N SER A 71 14.36 -10.76 0.71
CA SER A 71 14.29 -9.43 1.32
C SER A 71 13.15 -8.60 0.72
N LEU A 72 13.05 -8.57 -0.61
CA LEU A 72 12.01 -7.83 -1.32
C LEU A 72 10.60 -8.31 -0.99
N ARG A 73 10.38 -9.64 -0.97
CA ARG A 73 9.10 -10.24 -0.55
C ARG A 73 8.73 -9.87 0.88
N LYS A 74 9.69 -9.95 1.80
CA LYS A 74 9.48 -9.58 3.21
C LYS A 74 9.09 -8.10 3.33
N SER A 75 9.84 -7.22 2.68
CA SER A 75 9.55 -5.77 2.69
C SER A 75 8.18 -5.46 2.10
N TYR A 76 7.78 -6.16 1.03
CA TYR A 76 6.45 -6.04 0.45
C TYR A 76 5.35 -6.47 1.41
N ALA A 77 5.50 -7.66 2.00
CA ALA A 77 4.52 -8.20 2.95
C ALA A 77 4.34 -7.26 4.16
N GLU A 78 5.43 -6.75 4.72
CA GLU A 78 5.39 -5.79 5.83
C GLU A 78 4.72 -4.47 5.44
N THR A 79 5.09 -3.90 4.28
CA THR A 79 4.51 -2.64 3.79
C THR A 79 3.01 -2.80 3.50
N SER A 80 2.63 -3.86 2.80
CA SER A 80 1.23 -4.15 2.46
C SER A 80 0.38 -4.42 3.71
N SER A 81 0.91 -5.16 4.69
CA SER A 81 0.22 -5.45 5.93
C SER A 81 0.00 -4.18 6.76
N ARG A 82 1.00 -3.30 6.88
CA ARG A 82 0.85 -2.03 7.61
C ARG A 82 -0.15 -1.12 6.93
N PHE A 83 -0.03 -0.97 5.61
CA PHE A 83 -0.98 -0.19 4.81
C PHE A 83 -2.41 -0.69 5.02
N TYR A 84 -2.67 -2.00 4.90
CA TYR A 84 -4.03 -2.51 5.05
C TYR A 84 -4.56 -2.41 6.48
N ALA A 85 -3.71 -2.49 7.50
CA ALA A 85 -4.14 -2.29 8.88
C ALA A 85 -4.64 -0.85 9.12
N GLU A 86 -3.88 0.15 8.69
CA GLU A 86 -4.26 1.56 8.80
C GLU A 86 -5.45 1.89 7.87
N TYR A 87 -5.43 1.38 6.64
CA TYR A 87 -6.53 1.51 5.69
C TYR A 87 -7.85 0.98 6.24
N ASP A 88 -7.85 -0.24 6.78
CA ASP A 88 -9.06 -0.86 7.32
C ASP A 88 -9.55 -0.12 8.58
N SER A 89 -8.62 0.41 9.41
CA SER A 89 -8.98 1.24 10.57
C SER A 89 -9.62 2.56 10.14
N ASN A 90 -8.95 3.32 9.27
CA ASN A 90 -9.44 4.63 8.80
C ASN A 90 -10.82 4.49 8.13
N MET A 91 -11.02 3.48 7.30
CA MET A 91 -12.33 3.25 6.68
C MET A 91 -13.39 2.87 7.71
N LYS A 92 -13.04 2.12 8.76
CA LYS A 92 -13.97 1.76 9.83
C LYS A 92 -14.35 2.97 10.69
N ASP A 93 -13.37 3.79 11.06
CA ASP A 93 -13.57 4.95 11.93
C ASP A 93 -14.34 6.06 11.17
N LEU A 94 -14.04 6.27 9.89
CA LEU A 94 -14.82 7.12 9.00
C LEU A 94 -16.29 6.68 8.88
N ARG A 95 -16.54 5.37 8.73
CA ARG A 95 -17.92 4.86 8.69
C ARG A 95 -18.63 5.04 10.01
N LYS A 96 -17.93 4.87 11.13
CA LYS A 96 -18.48 5.06 12.47
C LYS A 96 -18.87 6.52 12.69
N SER A 97 -18.01 7.48 12.38
CA SER A 97 -18.31 8.91 12.50
C SER A 97 -19.42 9.35 11.52
N ALA A 98 -19.40 8.83 10.29
CA ALA A 98 -20.47 9.05 9.32
C ALA A 98 -21.82 8.49 9.82
N GLY A 99 -21.82 7.29 10.41
CA GLY A 99 -23.01 6.70 11.01
C GLY A 99 -23.56 7.51 12.18
N LYS A 100 -22.68 8.01 13.06
CA LYS A 100 -23.09 8.93 14.16
C LYS A 100 -23.75 10.20 13.63
N LEU A 101 -23.12 10.87 12.67
CA LEU A 101 -23.67 12.11 12.10
C LEU A 101 -24.97 11.84 11.33
N SER A 102 -25.05 10.74 10.60
CA SER A 102 -26.26 10.35 9.86
C SER A 102 -27.45 10.07 10.78
N ASN A 103 -27.20 9.69 12.04
CA ASN A 103 -28.23 9.43 13.05
C ASN A 103 -28.40 10.60 14.03
N THR A 104 -27.71 11.72 13.77
CA THR A 104 -27.85 12.92 14.60
C THR A 104 -29.23 13.54 14.36
N ASP A 105 -29.90 13.86 15.45
CA ASP A 105 -31.15 14.61 15.40
C ASP A 105 -30.85 16.10 15.17
N PHE A 106 -31.22 16.60 14.01
CA PHE A 106 -31.02 18.00 13.62
C PHE A 106 -32.15 18.92 14.07
N GLN A 107 -33.18 18.42 14.79
CA GLN A 107 -34.26 19.25 15.35
C GLN A 107 -33.75 20.13 16.50
N LEU A 108 -32.93 21.11 16.14
CA LEU A 108 -32.29 22.12 16.97
C LEU A 108 -32.94 23.48 16.69
N SER A 109 -32.81 24.41 17.60
CA SER A 109 -33.40 25.75 17.46
C SER A 109 -32.55 26.82 18.13
N SER A 110 -32.89 28.09 17.93
CA SER A 110 -32.16 29.20 18.54
C SER A 110 -32.09 29.14 20.06
N THR A 111 -33.01 28.43 20.74
CA THR A 111 -32.98 28.24 22.19
C THR A 111 -31.84 27.33 22.65
N ASP A 112 -31.23 26.57 21.74
CA ASP A 112 -30.05 25.76 22.02
C ASP A 112 -28.76 26.58 22.13
N ILE A 113 -28.83 27.90 21.86
CA ILE A 113 -27.72 28.84 22.03
C ILE A 113 -28.10 29.87 23.10
N THR A 114 -27.42 29.81 24.23
CA THR A 114 -27.53 30.83 25.28
C THR A 114 -26.40 31.83 25.13
N THR A 115 -26.73 33.12 25.01
CA THR A 115 -25.73 34.19 25.08
C THR A 115 -25.61 34.64 26.53
N ASN A 116 -24.43 34.45 27.11
CA ASN A 116 -24.12 34.85 28.47
C ASN A 116 -23.90 36.38 28.54
N ALA A 117 -23.94 36.94 29.75
CA ALA A 117 -23.78 38.38 29.98
C ALA A 117 -22.41 38.93 29.54
N ASP A 118 -21.39 38.07 29.45
CA ASP A 118 -20.04 38.39 28.95
C ASP A 118 -19.92 38.33 27.41
N GLY A 119 -21.01 38.04 26.70
CA GLY A 119 -21.04 37.87 25.25
C GLY A 119 -20.57 36.49 24.77
N SER A 120 -20.16 35.59 25.67
CA SER A 120 -19.85 34.21 25.32
C SER A 120 -21.12 33.42 25.01
N LYS A 121 -20.99 32.39 24.17
CA LYS A 121 -22.10 31.52 23.78
C LYS A 121 -21.97 30.15 24.44
N THR A 122 -23.00 29.74 25.15
CA THR A 122 -23.14 28.38 25.69
C THR A 122 -24.10 27.60 24.81
N TYR A 123 -23.75 26.35 24.52
CA TYR A 123 -24.58 25.47 23.71
C TYR A 123 -25.25 24.40 24.57
N SER A 124 -26.48 24.02 24.19
CA SER A 124 -27.15 22.84 24.76
C SER A 124 -26.36 21.57 24.48
N ASP A 125 -26.57 20.52 25.27
CA ASP A 125 -25.88 19.24 25.08
C ASP A 125 -26.21 18.60 23.72
N ARG A 126 -27.43 18.81 23.20
CA ARG A 126 -27.83 18.36 21.87
C ARG A 126 -27.03 19.09 20.78
N LEU A 127 -26.91 20.42 20.87
CA LEU A 127 -26.13 21.19 19.92
C LEU A 127 -24.63 20.87 19.99
N LYS A 128 -24.07 20.72 21.20
CA LYS A 128 -22.67 20.27 21.38
C LYS A 128 -22.43 18.90 20.76
N SER A 129 -23.34 17.96 20.96
CA SER A 129 -23.25 16.62 20.38
C SER A 129 -23.29 16.67 18.84
N ALA A 130 -24.21 17.43 18.25
CA ALA A 130 -24.28 17.62 16.81
C ALA A 130 -23.00 18.25 16.23
N ILE A 131 -22.49 19.31 16.87
CA ILE A 131 -21.21 19.95 16.49
C ILE A 131 -20.06 18.95 16.58
N SER A 132 -19.98 18.18 17.68
CA SER A 132 -18.95 17.17 17.88
C SER A 132 -19.01 16.10 16.79
N ASN A 133 -20.19 15.59 16.45
CA ASN A 133 -20.36 14.58 15.41
C ASN A 133 -19.90 15.10 14.03
N VAL A 134 -20.14 16.38 13.72
CA VAL A 134 -19.64 17.01 12.49
C VAL A 134 -18.11 17.11 12.52
N LYS A 135 -17.53 17.55 13.64
CA LYS A 135 -16.07 17.69 13.79
C LYS A 135 -15.37 16.33 13.71
N ASP A 136 -15.91 15.32 14.39
CA ASP A 136 -15.43 13.93 14.34
C ASP A 136 -15.44 13.44 12.88
N LEU A 137 -16.55 13.59 12.16
CA LEU A 137 -16.62 13.17 10.76
C LEU A 137 -15.59 13.90 9.89
N VAL A 138 -15.45 15.21 10.06
CA VAL A 138 -14.48 16.00 9.30
C VAL A 138 -13.05 15.57 9.61
N SER A 139 -12.72 15.29 10.88
CA SER A 139 -11.40 14.78 11.29
C SER A 139 -11.11 13.44 10.61
N GLU A 140 -12.00 12.47 10.78
CA GLU A 140 -11.84 11.11 10.22
C GLU A 140 -11.76 11.14 8.69
N TYR A 141 -12.50 12.04 8.04
CA TYR A 141 -12.43 12.22 6.60
C TYR A 141 -11.07 12.76 6.16
N ASN A 142 -10.56 13.79 6.86
CA ASN A 142 -9.25 14.38 6.58
C ASN A 142 -8.12 13.38 6.84
N GLU A 143 -8.17 12.66 7.96
CA GLU A 143 -7.20 11.61 8.32
C GLU A 143 -7.16 10.52 7.25
N THR A 144 -8.33 10.05 6.81
CA THR A 144 -8.43 9.07 5.73
C THR A 144 -7.86 9.63 4.42
N ASN A 145 -8.20 10.86 4.07
CA ASN A 145 -7.73 11.50 2.85
C ASN A 145 -6.21 11.71 2.86
N ASP A 146 -5.66 12.21 3.96
CA ASP A 146 -4.22 12.42 4.10
C ASP A 146 -3.45 11.10 4.09
N PHE A 147 -3.94 10.07 4.79
CA PHE A 147 -3.39 8.73 4.69
C PHE A 147 -3.32 8.22 3.25
N LEU A 148 -4.40 8.36 2.47
CA LEU A 148 -4.42 7.95 1.07
C LEU A 148 -3.45 8.78 0.22
N ARG A 149 -3.38 10.10 0.46
CA ARG A 149 -2.48 11.03 -0.26
C ARG A 149 -1.01 10.71 -0.01
N GLU A 150 -0.64 10.43 1.24
CA GLU A 150 0.70 10.03 1.62
C GLU A 150 1.10 8.70 0.98
N ASN A 151 0.13 7.78 0.84
CA ASN A 151 0.34 6.45 0.28
C ASN A 151 0.08 6.32 -1.23
N LYS A 152 -0.19 7.42 -1.94
CA LYS A 152 -0.51 7.43 -3.39
C LYS A 152 0.49 6.71 -4.30
N SER A 153 1.73 6.57 -3.85
CA SER A 153 2.79 5.87 -4.59
C SER A 153 2.72 4.34 -4.52
N LEU A 154 1.90 3.79 -3.62
CA LEU A 154 1.76 2.33 -3.44
C LEU A 154 1.02 1.66 -4.59
N GLY A 155 0.11 2.36 -5.26
CA GLY A 155 -0.64 1.76 -6.36
C GLY A 155 -1.56 2.73 -7.09
N LYS A 156 -2.03 2.30 -8.27
CA LYS A 156 -3.07 3.02 -9.02
C LYS A 156 -4.39 3.08 -8.24
N GLY A 157 -4.74 2.01 -7.52
CA GLY A 157 -5.94 1.97 -6.69
C GLY A 157 -5.93 3.01 -5.57
N VAL A 158 -4.79 3.19 -4.88
CA VAL A 158 -4.66 4.26 -3.88
C VAL A 158 -4.85 5.65 -4.51
N ARG A 159 -4.27 5.91 -5.70
CA ARG A 159 -4.46 7.20 -6.39
C ARG A 159 -5.90 7.47 -6.79
N GLN A 160 -6.61 6.42 -7.21
CA GLN A 160 -8.02 6.53 -7.55
C GLN A 160 -8.83 6.92 -6.32
N LEU A 161 -8.62 6.23 -5.19
CA LEU A 161 -9.26 6.57 -3.91
C LEU A 161 -8.92 7.98 -3.46
N THR A 162 -7.67 8.42 -3.57
CA THR A 162 -7.30 9.82 -3.29
C THR A 162 -8.15 10.80 -4.10
N THR A 163 -8.37 10.53 -5.39
CA THR A 163 -9.17 11.41 -6.26
C THR A 163 -10.62 11.44 -5.83
N GLU A 164 -11.19 10.28 -5.49
CA GLU A 164 -12.58 10.15 -5.02
C GLU A 164 -12.79 10.87 -3.68
N PHE A 165 -11.83 10.81 -2.76
CA PHE A 165 -11.88 11.53 -1.49
C PHE A 165 -11.61 13.04 -1.64
N SER A 166 -10.84 13.47 -2.64
CA SER A 166 -10.66 14.90 -2.93
C SER A 166 -11.86 15.56 -3.64
N ASP A 167 -12.87 14.79 -4.06
CA ASP A 167 -14.09 15.29 -4.73
C ASP A 167 -15.11 15.96 -3.78
N THR A 168 -14.64 16.51 -2.65
CA THR A 168 -15.46 17.33 -1.74
C THR A 168 -15.71 18.73 -2.28
N THR A 169 -14.88 19.18 -3.23
CA THR A 169 -14.89 20.54 -3.78
C THR A 169 -16.19 20.91 -4.51
N TYR A 170 -16.87 19.97 -5.18
CA TYR A 170 -18.11 20.31 -5.91
C TYR A 170 -19.29 20.67 -4.99
N LYS A 171 -19.24 20.32 -3.70
CA LYS A 171 -20.21 20.76 -2.69
C LYS A 171 -19.64 21.78 -1.71
N ALA A 172 -18.46 22.35 -2.00
CA ALA A 172 -17.83 23.35 -1.13
C ALA A 172 -18.78 24.49 -0.76
N ASP A 173 -19.57 25.00 -1.71
CA ASP A 173 -20.55 26.07 -1.45
C ASP A 173 -21.66 25.64 -0.48
N SER A 174 -22.07 24.37 -0.53
CA SER A 174 -23.06 23.82 0.40
C SER A 174 -22.45 23.62 1.79
N TYR A 175 -21.22 23.12 1.85
CA TYR A 175 -20.49 22.96 3.11
C TYR A 175 -20.17 24.31 3.76
N ALA A 176 -19.88 25.35 2.96
CA ALA A 176 -19.64 26.70 3.44
C ALA A 176 -20.86 27.28 4.17
N LYS A 177 -22.09 26.96 3.74
CA LYS A 177 -23.33 27.32 4.45
C LYS A 177 -23.39 26.74 5.86
N MET A 178 -22.76 25.58 6.06
CA MET A 178 -22.62 24.92 7.37
C MET A 178 -21.36 25.35 8.14
N GLY A 179 -20.65 26.39 7.68
CA GLY A 179 -19.40 26.81 8.30
C GLY A 179 -18.22 25.87 8.05
N ILE A 180 -18.33 24.97 7.07
CA ILE A 180 -17.26 24.05 6.69
C ILE A 180 -16.56 24.58 5.44
N THR A 181 -15.26 24.82 5.53
CA THR A 181 -14.42 25.25 4.39
C THR A 181 -13.70 24.04 3.82
N VAL A 182 -13.58 23.96 2.50
CA VAL A 182 -12.87 22.87 1.79
C VAL A 182 -11.60 23.43 1.14
N ASP A 183 -10.47 22.79 1.37
CA ASP A 183 -9.23 23.08 0.65
C ASP A 183 -9.30 22.53 -0.77
N ALA A 184 -9.18 23.40 -1.77
CA ALA A 184 -9.32 23.00 -3.18
C ALA A 184 -8.21 22.09 -3.71
N LYS A 185 -7.04 22.05 -3.06
CA LYS A 185 -5.89 21.25 -3.47
C LYS A 185 -5.91 19.85 -2.87
N THR A 186 -6.38 19.72 -1.63
CA THR A 186 -6.36 18.45 -0.90
C THR A 186 -7.74 17.82 -0.77
N GLY A 187 -8.81 18.61 -0.77
CA GLY A 187 -10.16 18.18 -0.42
C GLY A 187 -10.41 18.12 1.10
N ASN A 188 -9.42 18.50 1.93
CA ASN A 188 -9.58 18.53 3.38
C ASN A 188 -10.56 19.61 3.80
N MET A 189 -11.25 19.35 4.90
CA MET A 189 -12.30 20.22 5.44
C MET A 189 -11.86 20.86 6.76
N SER A 190 -12.33 22.07 7.02
CA SER A 190 -12.16 22.77 8.30
C SER A 190 -13.49 23.30 8.80
N VAL A 191 -13.77 23.16 10.09
CA VAL A 191 -15.05 23.54 10.69
C VAL A 191 -14.91 24.84 11.48
N ASN A 192 -15.71 25.84 11.13
CA ASN A 192 -15.93 27.02 11.97
C ASN A 192 -17.11 26.75 12.91
N GLU A 193 -16.81 26.47 14.17
CA GLU A 193 -17.79 26.05 15.16
C GLU A 193 -18.92 27.06 15.37
N SER A 194 -18.62 28.36 15.44
CA SER A 194 -19.64 29.39 15.65
C SER A 194 -20.56 29.59 14.43
N ARG A 195 -20.06 29.37 13.21
CA ARG A 195 -20.88 29.38 11.99
C ARG A 195 -21.72 28.11 11.90
N LEU A 196 -21.13 26.96 12.21
CA LEU A 196 -21.83 25.68 12.26
C LEU A 196 -22.98 25.71 13.27
N ALA A 197 -22.72 26.17 14.51
CA ALA A 197 -23.74 26.26 15.55
C ALA A 197 -24.95 27.10 15.12
N ARG A 198 -24.71 28.24 14.47
CA ARG A 198 -25.77 29.07 13.89
C ARG A 198 -26.51 28.35 12.78
N ALA A 199 -25.81 27.78 11.81
CA ALA A 199 -26.46 27.08 10.70
C ALA A 199 -27.34 25.91 11.17
N LEU A 200 -26.87 25.15 12.18
CA LEU A 200 -27.61 24.04 12.80
C LEU A 200 -28.92 24.47 13.47
N THR A 201 -28.97 25.70 14.02
CA THR A 201 -30.12 26.21 14.78
C THR A 201 -31.03 27.11 13.95
N ASP A 202 -30.48 27.87 13.00
CA ASP A 202 -31.21 28.77 12.12
C ASP A 202 -31.90 28.02 10.96
N SER A 203 -31.31 26.91 10.49
CA SER A 203 -31.86 26.10 9.40
C SER A 203 -31.62 24.59 9.59
N PRO A 204 -32.32 23.96 10.55
CA PRO A 204 -32.27 22.52 10.82
C PRO A 204 -32.41 21.61 9.59
N ALA A 205 -33.45 21.82 8.78
CA ALA A 205 -33.73 20.99 7.61
C ALA A 205 -32.64 21.09 6.54
N GLN A 206 -32.08 22.30 6.35
CA GLN A 206 -30.95 22.49 5.44
C GLN A 206 -29.68 21.82 5.98
N SER A 207 -29.46 21.89 7.29
CA SER A 207 -28.35 21.25 7.96
C SER A 207 -28.40 19.73 7.78
N GLU A 208 -29.57 19.11 8.00
CA GLU A 208 -29.77 17.69 7.78
C GLU A 208 -29.53 17.30 6.31
N ALA A 209 -30.02 18.09 5.36
CA ALA A 209 -29.82 17.82 3.93
C ALA A 209 -28.35 17.90 3.51
N ILE A 210 -27.56 18.81 4.10
CA ILE A 210 -26.15 19.02 3.75
C ILE A 210 -25.22 18.08 4.52
N LEU A 211 -25.49 17.79 5.79
CA LEU A 211 -24.60 17.06 6.69
C LEU A 211 -25.03 15.62 6.95
N GLY A 212 -26.34 15.36 6.98
CA GLY A 212 -26.91 14.07 7.35
C GLY A 212 -26.81 13.00 6.27
N ARG A 213 -27.74 12.04 6.30
CA ARG A 213 -27.72 10.82 5.45
C ARG A 213 -27.68 11.10 3.94
N GLY A 214 -28.33 12.16 3.48
CA GLY A 214 -28.31 12.59 2.07
C GLY A 214 -27.08 13.44 1.69
N GLY A 215 -26.36 13.91 2.71
CA GLY A 215 -25.30 14.90 2.61
C GLY A 215 -23.90 14.33 2.80
N LEU A 216 -23.09 15.03 3.60
CA LEU A 216 -21.70 14.69 3.89
C LEU A 216 -21.56 13.31 4.54
N ALA A 217 -22.35 13.00 5.57
CA ALA A 217 -22.29 11.71 6.27
C ALA A 217 -22.55 10.55 5.32
N GLY A 218 -23.63 10.61 4.52
CA GLY A 218 -23.92 9.55 3.55
C GLY A 218 -22.85 9.41 2.48
N ARG A 219 -22.21 10.50 2.07
CA ARG A 219 -21.09 10.42 1.11
C ARG A 219 -19.88 9.75 1.74
N ALA A 220 -19.48 10.16 2.93
CA ALA A 220 -18.35 9.57 3.64
C ALA A 220 -18.53 8.06 3.83
N ASP A 221 -19.74 7.62 4.23
CA ASP A 221 -20.04 6.19 4.33
C ASP A 221 -19.97 5.48 2.96
N ARG A 222 -20.49 6.08 1.87
CA ARG A 222 -20.36 5.51 0.52
C ARG A 222 -18.91 5.42 0.04
N HIS A 223 -18.09 6.43 0.30
CA HIS A 223 -16.68 6.42 -0.05
C HIS A 223 -15.96 5.29 0.68
N ALA A 224 -16.19 5.15 1.98
CA ALA A 224 -15.60 4.08 2.78
C ALA A 224 -16.12 2.68 2.36
N GLN A 225 -17.40 2.55 2.02
CA GLN A 225 -17.95 1.32 1.45
C GLN A 225 -17.26 0.95 0.14
N TYR A 226 -17.16 1.91 -0.80
CA TYR A 226 -16.48 1.71 -2.07
C TYR A 226 -15.02 1.28 -1.85
N ALA A 227 -14.32 1.98 -0.96
CA ALA A 227 -12.96 1.66 -0.56
C ALA A 227 -12.85 0.21 -0.01
N GLN A 228 -13.76 -0.21 0.86
CA GLN A 228 -13.79 -1.58 1.38
C GLN A 228 -14.04 -2.62 0.27
N MET A 229 -14.93 -2.34 -0.68
CA MET A 229 -15.17 -3.23 -1.83
C MET A 229 -13.96 -3.29 -2.78
N ALA A 230 -13.27 -2.15 -2.94
CA ALA A 230 -12.07 -2.04 -3.76
C ALA A 230 -10.81 -2.59 -3.06
N ARG A 231 -10.88 -2.94 -1.77
CA ARG A 231 -9.74 -3.32 -0.91
C ARG A 231 -8.75 -4.25 -1.59
N SER A 232 -9.22 -5.30 -2.26
CA SER A 232 -8.36 -6.30 -2.94
C SER A 232 -7.55 -5.77 -4.14
N ARG A 233 -7.90 -4.59 -4.66
CA ARG A 233 -7.32 -3.96 -5.86
C ARG A 233 -6.60 -2.65 -5.55
N VAL A 234 -6.58 -2.20 -4.29
CA VAL A 234 -6.02 -0.90 -3.88
C VAL A 234 -4.51 -0.85 -4.11
N ILE A 235 -3.81 -1.87 -3.61
CA ILE A 235 -2.42 -2.16 -3.95
C ILE A 235 -2.36 -3.44 -4.80
N PRO A 236 -1.42 -3.55 -5.75
CA PRO A 236 -1.25 -4.76 -6.54
C PRO A 236 -1.02 -5.99 -5.65
N SER A 237 -1.21 -7.20 -6.20
CA SER A 237 -0.76 -8.40 -5.49
C SER A 237 0.77 -8.48 -5.48
N MET A 238 1.35 -9.24 -4.54
CA MET A 238 2.80 -9.50 -4.53
C MET A 238 3.25 -10.10 -5.87
N GLU A 239 2.46 -10.98 -6.48
CA GLU A 239 2.78 -11.56 -7.79
C GLU A 239 2.73 -10.53 -8.92
N GLN A 240 1.79 -9.59 -8.88
CA GLN A 240 1.72 -8.49 -9.86
C GLN A 240 2.85 -7.48 -9.67
N ALA A 241 3.25 -7.20 -8.42
CA ALA A 241 4.26 -6.22 -8.09
C ALA A 241 5.69 -6.75 -8.24
N ILE A 242 5.94 -7.99 -7.82
CA ILE A 242 7.28 -8.59 -7.73
C ILE A 242 7.47 -9.68 -8.81
N GLY A 243 6.40 -10.15 -9.45
CA GLY A 243 6.45 -11.10 -10.56
C GLY A 243 6.40 -12.57 -10.13
N SER A 244 5.65 -13.39 -10.88
CA SER A 244 5.60 -14.86 -10.71
C SER A 244 6.97 -15.53 -10.93
N GLN A 245 7.89 -14.86 -11.64
CA GLN A 245 9.21 -15.39 -11.99
C GLN A 245 10.22 -15.34 -10.84
N LEU A 246 9.97 -14.59 -9.76
CA LEU A 246 10.74 -14.75 -8.52
C LEU A 246 10.36 -16.05 -7.78
N ASN A 247 9.21 -16.66 -8.08
CA ASN A 247 8.94 -18.04 -7.66
C ASN A 247 9.87 -19.01 -8.37
N TYR A 248 10.28 -18.75 -9.62
CA TYR A 248 11.26 -19.58 -10.33
C TYR A 248 12.66 -19.53 -9.68
N ALA A 249 13.17 -18.33 -9.36
CA ALA A 249 14.44 -18.18 -8.63
C ALA A 249 14.40 -18.81 -7.23
N SER A 250 13.26 -18.69 -6.53
CA SER A 250 13.04 -19.33 -5.23
C SER A 250 12.90 -20.85 -5.32
N ASN A 251 12.27 -21.37 -6.37
CA ASN A 251 12.07 -22.81 -6.60
C ASN A 251 13.35 -23.51 -7.08
N LEU A 252 14.23 -22.79 -7.79
CA LEU A 252 15.59 -23.21 -8.11
C LEU A 252 16.45 -23.46 -6.87
N LEU A 253 16.13 -22.83 -5.73
CA LEU A 253 16.88 -22.96 -4.48
C LEU A 253 16.18 -23.82 -3.43
N ASN A 254 14.85 -23.93 -3.47
CA ASN A 254 14.06 -24.75 -2.54
C ASN A 254 13.93 -26.23 -2.96
N GLY A 255 14.75 -26.73 -3.90
CA GLY A 255 15.02 -28.17 -4.02
C GLY A 255 14.26 -28.97 -5.07
N ARG A 256 13.73 -28.37 -6.15
CA ARG A 256 13.24 -29.16 -7.32
C ARG A 256 14.21 -29.24 -8.51
N SER A 257 15.33 -28.54 -8.44
CA SER A 257 16.49 -28.66 -9.36
C SER A 257 17.64 -29.49 -8.77
N LEU A 258 17.33 -30.34 -7.78
CA LEU A 258 18.28 -31.29 -7.17
C LEU A 258 18.96 -32.29 -8.12
N PRO A 259 18.52 -32.58 -9.37
CA PRO A 259 19.34 -33.40 -10.26
C PRO A 259 20.68 -32.72 -10.60
N THR A 260 20.75 -31.39 -10.51
CA THR A 260 21.97 -30.61 -10.76
C THR A 260 22.82 -30.47 -9.51
N MET A 261 22.23 -30.30 -8.31
CA MET A 261 22.98 -30.21 -7.04
C MET A 261 23.40 -31.57 -6.46
N SER A 262 22.68 -32.67 -6.73
CA SER A 262 23.09 -34.02 -6.34
C SER A 262 24.34 -34.48 -7.12
N ARG A 263 24.56 -33.95 -8.33
CA ARG A 263 25.83 -34.13 -9.06
C ARG A 263 27.00 -33.39 -8.40
N TYR A 264 26.74 -32.29 -7.69
CA TYR A 264 27.76 -31.58 -6.90
C TYR A 264 28.15 -32.33 -5.62
N SER A 265 27.22 -32.99 -4.91
CA SER A 265 27.58 -33.76 -3.70
C SER A 265 28.30 -35.07 -4.02
N ASN A 266 27.98 -35.71 -5.14
CA ASN A 266 28.71 -36.91 -5.60
C ASN A 266 30.15 -36.60 -6.05
N MET A 267 30.43 -35.38 -6.51
CA MET A 267 31.81 -34.95 -6.75
C MET A 267 32.61 -34.72 -5.46
N LEU A 268 32.00 -34.12 -4.42
CA LEU A 268 32.69 -33.93 -3.14
C LEU A 268 33.00 -35.25 -2.42
N ASN A 269 32.18 -36.28 -2.59
CA ASN A 269 32.47 -37.63 -2.07
C ASN A 269 33.54 -38.39 -2.89
N LEU A 270 33.72 -38.08 -4.18
CA LEU A 270 34.81 -38.66 -4.96
C LEU A 270 36.18 -38.07 -4.61
N PHE A 271 36.23 -36.85 -4.03
CA PHE A 271 37.44 -36.28 -3.45
C PHE A 271 37.72 -36.76 -2.01
N SER A 272 36.83 -37.56 -1.41
CA SER A 272 37.01 -38.16 -0.08
C SER A 272 37.67 -39.54 -0.10
N ILE A 273 37.99 -40.12 -1.28
CA ILE A 273 38.62 -41.45 -1.39
C ILE A 273 40.13 -41.35 -1.65
N TYR A 274 40.70 -40.14 -1.74
CA TYR A 274 42.15 -39.94 -1.71
C TYR A 274 42.52 -38.90 -0.65
N VAL A 275 42.42 -39.32 0.61
CA VAL A 275 43.34 -38.93 1.69
C VAL A 275 43.99 -40.22 2.19
#